data_AF-A0A7W2MYU0-F1
#
_entry.id   AF-A0A7W2MYU0-F1
#
_cell.length_a   1.000
_cell.length_b   1.000
_cell.length_c   1.000
_cell.angle_alpha   90.00
_cell.angle_beta   90.00
_cell.angle_gamma   90.00
#
_symmetry.space_group_name_H-M   'P 1'
#
loop_
_entity.id
_entity.type
_entity.pdbx_description
1 polymer ?
#
loop_
_entity_poly.entity_id
_entity_poly.type
_entity_poly.pdbx_seq_one_letter_code
_entity_poly.pdbx_strand_id
1 'polypeptide(L)'
;EQQLSQLSQYIHDNSIKPKGGRLKAQTLVTYITQEFKVDYSIDNIYRLLHQLGFSWITSRSRHPKQSDEVQEAFKKIRNGNDPYDPVECQP
;
A
#
# COMPACT_ATOMS: atom_id res chain seq x y z
N GLU A 1 -9.66 -11.62 20.36
CA GLU A 1 -9.80 -10.38 19.56
C GLU A 1 -8.56 -9.47 19.59
N GLN A 2 -7.83 -9.37 20.70
CA GLN A 2 -6.64 -8.51 20.81
C GLN A 2 -5.56 -8.79 19.75
N GLN A 3 -5.28 -10.06 19.42
CA GLN A 3 -4.28 -10.43 18.40
C GLN A 3 -4.63 -9.94 16.99
N LEU A 4 -5.91 -10.01 16.60
CA LEU A 4 -6.36 -9.57 15.27
C LEU A 4 -6.27 -8.06 15.14
N SER A 5 -6.62 -7.33 16.20
CA SER A 5 -6.47 -5.86 16.25
C SER A 5 -4.99 -5.46 16.16
N GLN A 6 -4.12 -6.14 16.91
CA GLN A 6 -2.66 -5.91 16.85
C GLN A 6 -2.08 -6.21 15.46
N LEU A 7 -2.50 -7.31 14.82
CA LEU A 7 -2.08 -7.66 13.47
C LEU A 7 -2.57 -6.63 12.44
N SER A 8 -3.83 -6.19 12.56
CA SER A 8 -4.42 -5.18 11.67
C SER A 8 -3.65 -3.86 11.75
N GLN A 9 -3.35 -3.41 12.97
CA GLN A 9 -2.54 -2.21 13.20
C GLN A 9 -1.13 -2.35 12.59
N TYR A 10 -0.48 -3.49 12.81
CA TYR A 10 0.82 -3.77 12.23
C TYR A 10 0.81 -3.72 10.70
N ILE A 11 -0.20 -4.31 10.06
CA ILE A 11 -0.37 -4.30 8.60
C ILE A 11 -0.55 -2.86 8.11
N HIS A 12 -1.43 -2.08 8.75
CA HIS A 12 -1.68 -0.69 8.39
C HIS A 12 -0.37 0.12 8.39
N ASP A 13 0.37 0.09 9.49
CA ASP A 13 1.59 0.88 9.68
C ASP A 13 2.73 0.44 8.75
N ASN A 14 2.77 -0.84 8.39
CA ASN A 14 3.79 -1.36 7.47
C ASN A 14 3.39 -1.32 5.99
N SER A 15 2.11 -1.08 5.68
CA SER A 15 1.61 -1.00 4.31
C SER A 15 1.89 0.36 3.64
N ILE A 16 2.04 1.42 4.44
CA ILE A 16 2.29 2.80 3.99
C ILE A 16 3.64 3.27 4.52
N LYS A 17 4.72 2.99 3.78
CA LYS A 17 6.07 3.45 4.13
C LYS A 17 6.48 4.65 3.28
N PRO A 18 6.98 5.76 3.87
CA PRO A 18 7.34 6.96 3.13
C PRO A 18 8.53 6.75 2.19
N LYS A 19 9.41 5.79 2.51
CA LYS A 19 10.55 5.38 1.67
C LYS A 19 10.19 4.29 0.65
N GLY A 20 8.92 3.92 0.53
CA GLY A 20 8.46 2.79 -0.27
C GLY A 20 8.79 1.44 0.37
N GLY A 21 8.66 0.39 -0.44
CA GLY A 21 8.84 -1.00 -0.01
C GLY A 21 7.52 -1.77 0.08
N ARG A 22 7.61 -3.07 -0.21
CA ARG A 22 6.45 -3.97 -0.27
C ARG A 22 6.49 -4.93 0.93
N LEU A 23 5.57 -4.74 1.89
CA LEU A 23 5.18 -5.78 2.85
C LEU A 23 4.73 -7.04 2.09
N LYS A 24 5.40 -8.15 2.35
CA LYS A 24 5.15 -9.45 1.70
C LYS A 24 4.34 -10.35 2.64
N ALA A 25 3.56 -11.26 2.07
CA ALA A 25 2.86 -12.29 2.84
C ALA A 25 3.83 -13.13 3.70
N GLN A 26 5.03 -13.43 3.20
CA GLN A 26 6.06 -14.13 3.99
C GLN A 26 6.48 -13.35 5.25
N THR A 27 6.59 -12.02 5.17
CA THR A 27 6.89 -11.18 6.33
C THR A 27 5.78 -11.30 7.38
N LEU A 28 4.52 -11.37 6.95
CA LEU A 28 3.38 -11.57 7.84
C LEU A 28 3.37 -12.97 8.47
N VAL A 29 3.71 -14.01 7.71
CA VAL A 29 3.90 -15.36 8.28
C VAL A 29 4.94 -15.32 9.39
N THR A 30 6.14 -14.77 9.11
CA THR A 30 7.22 -14.69 10.10
C THR A 30 6.79 -13.90 11.33
N TYR A 31 6.12 -12.76 11.15
CA TYR A 31 5.62 -11.94 12.25
C TYR A 31 4.62 -12.70 13.12
N ILE A 32 3.63 -13.37 12.52
CA ILE A 32 2.61 -14.15 13.25
C ILE A 32 3.23 -15.32 14.00
N THR A 33 4.18 -16.03 13.39
CA THR A 33 4.90 -17.12 14.05
C THR A 33 5.75 -16.63 15.23
N GLN A 34 6.36 -15.44 15.11
CA GLN A 34 7.19 -14.88 16.18
C GLN A 34 6.35 -14.35 17.35
N GLU A 35 5.34 -13.53 17.07
CA GLU A 35 4.54 -12.83 18.07
C GLU A 35 3.44 -13.71 18.68
N PHE A 36 2.74 -14.47 17.84
CA PHE A 36 1.56 -15.23 18.26
C PHE A 36 1.84 -16.73 18.41
N LYS A 37 3.03 -17.21 18.03
CA LYS A 37 3.43 -18.64 18.05
C LYS A 37 2.47 -19.53 17.25
N VAL A 38 1.86 -18.97 16.20
CA VAL A 38 0.99 -19.70 15.28
C VAL A 38 1.68 -19.86 13.93
N ASP A 39 1.62 -21.06 13.37
CA ASP A 39 2.12 -21.34 12.03
C ASP A 39 1.03 -21.05 10.99
N TYR A 40 1.39 -20.27 9.98
CA TYR A 40 0.49 -19.91 8.89
C TYR A 40 1.16 -20.19 7.55
N SER A 41 0.42 -20.81 6.64
CA SER A 41 0.79 -20.81 5.22
C SER A 41 0.52 -19.44 4.59
N ILE A 42 1.22 -19.15 3.50
CA ILE A 42 1.04 -17.92 2.73
C ILE A 42 -0.42 -17.77 2.25
N ASP A 43 -1.07 -18.87 1.83
CA ASP A 43 -2.47 -18.86 1.39
C ASP A 43 -3.42 -18.43 2.51
N ASN A 44 -3.18 -18.91 3.74
CA ASN A 44 -3.97 -18.54 4.90
C ASN A 44 -3.82 -17.07 5.27
N ILE A 45 -2.65 -16.46 5.01
CA ILE A 45 -2.45 -15.02 5.20
C ILE A 45 -3.37 -14.21 4.30
N TYR A 46 -3.51 -14.58 3.02
CA TYR A 46 -4.41 -13.85 2.11
C TYR A 46 -5.88 -13.96 2.53
N ARG A 47 -6.30 -15.13 3.04
CA ARG A 47 -7.64 -15.31 3.59
C ARG A 47 -7.86 -14.43 4.83
N LEU A 48 -6.86 -14.39 5.72
CA LEU A 48 -6.90 -13.57 6.94
C LEU A 48 -6.95 -12.08 6.62
N LEU A 49 -6.16 -11.63 5.65
CA LEU A 49 -6.17 -10.24 5.17
C LEU A 49 -7.56 -9.83 4.65
N HIS A 50 -8.17 -10.70 3.85
CA HIS A 50 -9.52 -10.47 3.33
C HIS A 50 -10.55 -10.36 4.48
N GLN A 51 -10.45 -11.21 5.51
CA GLN A 51 -11.31 -11.13 6.69
C GLN A 51 -11.11 -9.85 7.50
N LEU A 52 -9.88 -9.31 7.51
CA LEU A 52 -9.54 -8.05 8.17
C LEU A 52 -9.88 -6.79 7.32
N GLY A 53 -10.44 -6.97 6.12
CA GLY A 53 -10.83 -5.88 5.23
C GLY A 53 -9.71 -5.35 4.32
N PHE A 54 -8.56 -6.03 4.25
CA PHE A 54 -7.47 -5.65 3.35
C PHE A 54 -7.62 -6.33 2.00
N SER A 55 -7.88 -5.54 0.94
CA SER A 55 -7.85 -6.03 -0.44
C SER A 55 -6.43 -6.15 -1.01
N TRP A 56 -5.45 -5.46 -0.41
CA TRP A 56 -4.04 -5.51 -0.78
C TRP A 56 -3.14 -5.26 0.43
N ILE A 57 -1.97 -5.91 0.45
CA ILE A 57 -1.00 -5.82 1.56
C ILE A 57 -0.24 -4.49 1.55
N THR A 58 -0.05 -3.89 0.37
CA THR A 58 0.80 -2.70 0.19
C THR A 58 0.28 -1.83 -0.92
N SER A 59 0.46 -0.52 -0.77
CA SER A 59 0.40 0.39 -1.91
C SER A 59 1.49 0.05 -2.94
N ARG A 60 1.32 0.53 -4.18
CA ARG A 60 2.34 0.37 -5.23
C ARG A 60 3.64 1.04 -4.76
N SER A 61 4.78 0.41 -5.06
CA SER A 61 6.07 0.99 -4.71
C SER A 61 6.25 2.33 -5.42
N ARG A 62 6.64 3.37 -4.68
CA ARG A 62 7.11 4.62 -5.27
C ARG A 62 8.46 4.37 -5.95
N HIS A 63 8.57 4.70 -7.24
CA HIS A 63 9.84 4.52 -7.96
C HIS A 63 10.85 5.59 -7.51
N PRO A 64 12.15 5.30 -7.32
CA PRO A 64 13.11 6.30 -6.85
C PRO A 64 13.24 7.53 -7.75
N LYS A 65 12.97 7.37 -9.06
CA LYS A 65 12.93 8.47 -10.04
C LYS A 65 11.56 9.17 -10.12
N GLN A 66 10.60 8.78 -9.29
CA GLN A 66 9.30 9.44 -9.22
C GLN A 66 9.47 10.77 -8.47
N SER A 67 9.40 11.88 -9.19
CA SER A 67 9.40 13.23 -8.62
C SER A 67 7.97 13.77 -8.61
N ASP A 68 7.47 14.12 -7.43
CA ASP A 68 6.15 14.72 -7.28
C ASP A 68 6.07 16.06 -8.06
N GLU A 69 7.15 16.84 -8.09
CA GLU A 69 7.25 18.08 -8.87
C GLU A 69 7.10 17.85 -10.38
N VAL A 70 7.73 16.81 -10.93
CA VAL A 70 7.60 16.46 -12.37
C VAL A 70 6.19 16.02 -12.70
N GLN A 71 5.52 15.31 -11.79
CA GLN A 71 4.12 14.90 -11.98
C GLN A 71 3.17 16.09 -11.93
N GLU A 72 3.34 16.99 -10.96
CA GLU A 72 2.54 18.20 -10.85
C GLU A 72 2.76 19.14 -12.03
N ALA A 73 4.01 19.26 -12.51
CA ALA A 73 4.31 20.00 -13.73
C ALA A 73 3.62 19.36 -14.94
N PHE A 74 3.70 18.04 -15.10
CA PHE A 74 3.04 17.32 -16.19
C PHE A 74 1.51 17.49 -16.18
N LYS A 75 0.86 17.40 -15.02
CA LYS A 75 -0.59 17.60 -14.89
C LYS A 75 -1.05 19.00 -15.31
N LYS A 76 -0.17 20.00 -15.24
CA LYS A 76 -0.44 21.39 -15.64
C LYS A 76 -0.15 21.67 -17.12
N ILE A 77 0.44 20.71 -17.85
CA ILE A 77 0.65 20.85 -19.29
C ILE A 77 -0.71 20.61 -19.96
N ARG A 78 -1.33 21.68 -20.50
CA ARG A 78 -2.53 21.55 -21.33
C ARG A 78 -2.23 20.63 -22.51
N ASN A 79 -3.10 19.65 -22.75
CA ASN A 79 -3.10 18.94 -24.01
C ASN A 79 -3.52 19.91 -25.11
N GLY A 80 -2.57 20.37 -25.93
CA GLY A 80 -2.83 21.34 -27.00
C GLY A 80 -3.87 20.90 -28.05
N ASN A 81 -4.34 19.65 -27.98
CA ASN A 81 -5.34 19.07 -28.86
C ASN A 81 -6.76 19.01 -28.25
N ASP A 82 -6.93 19.33 -26.97
CA ASP A 82 -8.24 19.32 -26.31
C ASP A 82 -8.64 20.74 -25.84
N PRO A 83 -9.60 21.40 -26.52
CA PRO A 83 -10.03 22.75 -26.17
C PRO A 83 -10.76 22.82 -24.82
N TYR A 84 -11.19 21.70 -24.24
CA TYR A 84 -11.90 21.63 -22.96
C TYR A 84 -11.00 21.21 -21.79
N ASP A 85 -9.70 21.02 -22.01
CA ASP A 85 -8.77 20.64 -20.96
C ASP A 85 -8.68 21.75 -19.89
N PRO A 86 -9.10 21.49 -18.63
CA PRO A 86 -9.08 22.48 -17.58
C PRO A 86 -7.65 22.95 -17.31
N VAL A 87 -7.47 24.28 -17.27
CA VAL A 87 -6.15 24.92 -17.09
C VAL A 87 -5.52 24.57 -15.74
N GLU A 88 -6.33 24.14 -14.77
CA GLU A 88 -5.90 23.70 -13.45
C GLU A 88 -6.65 22.42 -13.06
N CYS A 89 -5.93 21.35 -12.71
CA CYS A 89 -6.51 20.26 -11.93
C CYS A 89 -6.91 20.83 -10.56
N GLN A 90 -8.21 21.01 -10.32
CA GLN A 90 -8.70 21.32 -8.97
C GLN A 90 -8.43 20.13 -8.04
N PRO A 91 -8.02 20.39 -6.78
CA PRO A 91 -7.67 19.34 -5.81
C PRO A 91 -8.85 18.46 -5.42
#